data_AF-R1IJG7-F1
#
_entry.id   AF-R1IJG7-F1
#
_cell.length_a   1.000
_cell.length_b   1.000
_cell.length_c   1.000
_cell.angle_alpha   90.00
_cell.angle_beta   90.00
_cell.angle_gamma   90.00
#
_symmetry.space_group_name_H-M   'P 1'
#
loop_
_entity.id
_entity.type
_entity.pdbx_description
1 polymer ?
#
loop_
_entity_poly.entity_id
_entity_poly.type
_entity_poly.pdbx_seq_one_letter_code
_entity_poly.pdbx_strand_id
1 'polypeptide(L)'
;MGADFARLHHCCLASRRWCSVATETLINRELDDDAVAATIIDEGDKGGPGDDLETDDQGRLYVTDGEHNAIHRRHPDGHLYVTANQLHRQGKYRGGKDERQYPYVLSRTRIDAGPVNLR
;
A
#
# COMPACT_ATOMS: atom_id res chain seq x y z
N MET A 1 5.63 4.67 -6.38
CA MET A 1 6.78 5.57 -6.08
C MET A 1 6.22 6.86 -5.53
N GLY A 2 6.82 7.51 -4.53
CA GLY A 2 6.30 8.79 -4.03
C GLY A 2 6.09 9.84 -5.14
N ALA A 3 5.19 10.80 -4.93
CA ALA A 3 4.82 11.81 -5.93
C ALA A 3 6.02 12.66 -6.42
N ASP A 4 7.01 12.83 -5.56
CA ASP A 4 8.27 13.53 -5.82
C ASP A 4 9.38 12.60 -6.34
N PHE A 5 9.09 11.31 -6.51
CA PHE A 5 10.03 10.26 -6.86
C PHE A 5 11.20 10.07 -5.90
N ALA A 6 11.21 10.71 -4.73
CA ALA A 6 12.32 10.64 -3.78
C ALA A 6 12.37 9.30 -3.04
N ARG A 7 11.23 8.59 -2.94
CA ARG A 7 11.13 7.32 -2.23
C ARG A 7 10.37 6.26 -3.01
N LEU A 8 10.84 5.03 -2.93
CA LEU A 8 10.14 3.83 -3.38
C LEU A 8 9.47 3.17 -2.18
N HIS A 9 8.14 3.04 -2.21
CA HIS A 9 7.38 2.32 -1.19
C HIS A 9 7.26 0.85 -1.59
N HIS A 10 7.45 -0.05 -0.62
CA HIS A 10 7.33 -1.49 -0.82
C HIS A 10 6.77 -2.18 0.42
N CYS A 11 6.16 -3.36 0.23
CA CYS A 11 5.77 -4.23 1.34
C CYS A 11 5.84 -5.69 0.91
N CYS A 12 6.05 -6.58 1.88
CA CYS A 12 5.86 -8.01 1.65
C CYS A 12 4.35 -8.33 1.65
N LEU A 13 3.90 -9.18 0.72
CA LEU A 13 2.48 -9.57 0.55
C LEU A 13 1.79 -9.95 1.88
N ALA A 14 2.47 -10.77 2.69
CA ALA A 14 1.96 -11.27 3.97
C ALA A 14 2.21 -10.33 5.16
N SER A 15 2.94 -9.23 4.97
CA SER A 15 3.22 -8.27 6.03
C SER A 15 2.02 -7.33 6.23
N ARG A 16 1.86 -6.84 7.45
CA ARG A 16 1.00 -5.67 7.77
C ARG A 16 1.80 -4.37 7.79
N ARG A 17 3.13 -4.45 7.70
CA ARG A 17 4.03 -3.31 7.63
C ARG A 17 4.40 -3.02 6.18
N TRP A 18 4.58 -1.75 5.89
CA TRP A 18 5.20 -1.27 4.68
C TRP A 18 6.41 -0.41 5.02
N CYS A 19 7.34 -0.35 4.08
CA CYS A 19 8.53 0.46 4.22
C CYS A 19 8.70 1.34 2.98
N SER A 20 9.56 2.34 3.09
CA SER A 20 10.03 3.11 1.96
C SER A 20 11.54 3.19 1.98
N VAL A 21 12.17 3.31 0.81
CA VAL A 21 13.63 3.45 0.65
C VAL A 21 13.91 4.63 -0.27
N ALA A 22 15.04 5.33 -0.05
CA ALA A 22 15.42 6.46 -0.90
C ALA A 22 15.76 5.98 -2.32
N THR A 23 15.22 6.66 -3.33
CA THR A 23 15.49 6.27 -4.73
C THR A 23 16.90 6.64 -5.17
N GLU A 24 17.47 7.72 -4.62
CA GLU A 24 18.85 8.14 -4.90
C GLU A 24 19.88 7.07 -4.50
N THR A 25 19.63 6.33 -3.42
CA THR A 25 20.53 5.26 -2.98
C THR A 25 20.35 4.01 -3.82
N LEU A 26 19.12 3.68 -4.21
CA LEU A 26 18.83 2.54 -5.09
C LEU A 26 19.46 2.64 -6.49
N ILE A 27 19.58 3.85 -7.04
CA ILE A 27 20.19 4.06 -8.36
C ILE A 27 21.71 4.16 -8.30
N ASN A 28 22.28 4.41 -7.12
CA ASN A 28 23.72 4.57 -6.94
C ASN A 28 24.41 3.22 -6.76
N ARG A 29 25.06 2.74 -7.83
CA ARG A 29 25.79 1.46 -7.85
C ARG A 29 27.09 1.45 -7.04
N GLU A 30 27.51 2.59 -6.50
CA GLU A 30 28.70 2.70 -5.65
C GLU A 30 28.39 2.41 -4.17
N LEU A 31 27.12 2.43 -3.78
CA LEU A 31 26.68 2.09 -2.42
C LEU A 31 26.53 0.59 -2.25
N ASP A 32 26.86 0.11 -1.05
CA ASP A 32 26.59 -1.26 -0.64
C ASP A 32 25.18 -1.41 -0.05
N ASP A 33 24.79 -2.68 0.19
CA ASP A 33 23.47 -3.02 0.71
C ASP A 33 23.19 -2.37 2.07
N ASP A 34 24.21 -2.22 2.92
CA ASP A 34 24.07 -1.61 4.25
C ASP A 34 23.77 -0.11 4.14
N ALA A 35 24.45 0.61 3.25
CA ALA A 35 24.19 2.01 2.97
C ALA A 35 22.78 2.24 2.38
N VAL A 36 22.31 1.35 1.51
CA VAL A 36 20.94 1.39 0.99
C VAL A 36 19.93 1.09 2.12
N ALA A 37 20.17 0.04 2.90
CA ALA A 37 19.30 -0.40 3.99
C ALA A 37 19.16 0.67 5.08
N ALA A 38 20.20 1.45 5.35
CA ALA A 38 20.16 2.58 6.28
C ALA A 38 19.14 3.67 5.90
N THR A 39 18.69 3.72 4.64
CA THR A 39 17.67 4.66 4.18
C THR A 39 16.24 4.13 4.25
N ILE A 40 16.07 2.87 4.67
CA ILE A 40 14.75 2.26 4.84
C ILE A 40 14.03 2.89 6.03
N ILE A 41 12.81 3.34 5.79
CA ILE A 41 11.90 3.86 6.82
C ILE A 41 10.71 2.91 6.91
N ASP A 42 10.36 2.50 8.14
CA ASP A 42 9.10 1.83 8.42
C ASP A 42 7.97 2.87 8.43
N GLU A 43 7.06 2.74 7.47
CA GLU A 43 5.98 3.69 7.23
C GLU A 43 4.73 3.35 8.04
N GLY A 44 4.75 2.27 8.84
CA GLY A 44 3.67 1.87 9.73
C GLY A 44 2.81 0.70 9.24
N ASP A 45 1.59 0.62 9.78
CA ASP A 45 0.62 -0.43 9.46
C ASP A 45 -0.19 -0.05 8.20
N LYS A 46 -0.32 -0.99 7.25
CA LYS A 46 -1.09 -0.83 6.01
C LYS A 46 -2.49 -1.47 6.07
N GLY A 47 -2.88 -2.01 7.22
CA GLY A 47 -4.24 -2.50 7.54
C GLY A 47 -4.51 -3.97 7.24
N GLY A 48 -3.76 -4.60 6.32
CA GLY A 48 -3.91 -6.02 6.00
C GLY A 48 -2.90 -6.52 4.95
N PRO A 49 -2.84 -7.84 4.69
CA PRO A 49 -2.09 -8.39 3.58
C PRO A 49 -2.65 -7.87 2.25
N GLY A 50 -1.75 -7.55 1.33
CA GLY A 50 -2.06 -6.72 0.17
C GLY A 50 -1.03 -6.88 -0.93
N ASP A 51 -1.52 -7.00 -2.16
CA ASP A 51 -0.73 -7.31 -3.36
C ASP A 51 -0.17 -6.04 -4.00
N ASP A 52 -0.98 -4.98 -4.01
CA ASP A 52 -0.70 -3.77 -4.77
C ASP A 52 -0.51 -2.55 -3.86
N LEU A 53 0.43 -1.70 -4.28
CA LEU A 53 0.73 -0.39 -3.72
C LEU A 53 0.78 0.63 -4.86
N GLU A 54 -0.06 1.65 -4.83
CA GLU A 54 -0.07 2.73 -5.82
C GLU A 54 -0.03 4.10 -5.15
N THR A 55 0.48 5.09 -5.87
CA THR A 55 0.72 6.45 -5.40
C THR A 55 0.13 7.45 -6.38
N ASP A 56 -0.37 8.59 -5.93
CA ASP A 56 -0.76 9.67 -6.84
C ASP A 56 0.07 10.95 -6.67
N ASP A 57 -0.23 11.93 -7.53
CA ASP A 57 0.44 13.23 -7.60
C ASP A 57 0.24 14.12 -6.36
N GLN A 58 -0.64 13.72 -5.44
CA GLN A 58 -0.83 14.38 -4.14
C GLN A 58 -0.15 13.64 -2.99
N GLY A 59 0.70 12.66 -3.29
CA GLY A 59 1.45 11.87 -2.30
C GLY A 59 0.57 10.90 -1.51
N ARG A 60 -0.62 10.58 -2.01
CA ARG A 60 -1.49 9.59 -1.38
C ARG A 60 -1.05 8.19 -1.76
N LEU A 61 -1.20 7.26 -0.84
CA LEU A 61 -0.85 5.87 -1.07
C LEU A 61 -2.06 4.95 -0.96
N TYR A 62 -2.23 4.08 -1.93
CA TYR A 62 -3.33 3.13 -2.08
C TYR A 62 -2.78 1.73 -1.90
N VAL A 63 -3.37 0.94 -1.01
CA VAL A 63 -2.97 -0.44 -0.71
C VAL A 63 -4.19 -1.34 -0.81
N THR A 64 -4.09 -2.47 -1.47
CA THR A 64 -5.17 -3.48 -1.42
C THR A 64 -5.15 -4.21 -0.08
N ASP A 65 -6.32 -4.42 0.52
CA ASP A 65 -6.53 -5.25 1.71
C ASP A 65 -7.44 -6.43 1.33
N GLY A 66 -6.82 -7.59 1.18
CA GLY A 66 -7.51 -8.81 0.80
C GLY A 66 -8.38 -9.41 1.91
N GLU A 67 -8.08 -9.12 3.18
CA GLU A 67 -8.83 -9.65 4.34
C GLU A 67 -10.16 -8.91 4.50
N HIS A 68 -10.13 -7.60 4.31
CA HIS A 68 -11.30 -6.74 4.50
C HIS A 68 -12.04 -6.41 3.21
N ASN A 69 -11.60 -6.97 2.07
CA ASN A 69 -12.14 -6.64 0.75
C ASN A 69 -12.13 -5.14 0.48
N ALA A 70 -10.97 -4.53 0.70
CA ALA A 70 -10.84 -3.10 0.67
C ALA A 70 -9.63 -2.64 -0.14
N ILE A 71 -9.65 -1.37 -0.53
CA ILE A 71 -8.44 -0.60 -0.76
C ILE A 71 -8.34 0.37 0.41
N HIS A 72 -7.15 0.50 0.96
CA HIS A 72 -6.81 1.53 1.92
C HIS A 72 -6.12 2.67 1.19
N ARG A 73 -6.67 3.88 1.31
CA ARG A 73 -6.02 5.10 0.85
C ARG A 73 -5.52 5.90 2.04
N ARG A 74 -4.20 6.03 2.19
CA ARG A 74 -3.59 6.97 3.13
C ARG A 74 -3.61 8.36 2.52
N HIS A 75 -4.50 9.20 3.02
CA HIS A 75 -4.47 10.64 2.76
C HIS A 75 -3.44 11.32 3.69
N PRO A 76 -2.72 12.35 3.22
CA PRO A 76 -2.01 13.25 4.11
C PRO A 76 -2.92 13.93 5.16
N ASP A 77 -4.24 14.00 4.92
CA ASP A 77 -5.24 14.65 5.79
C ASP A 77 -6.16 13.70 6.61
N GLY A 78 -5.98 12.36 6.53
CA GLY A 78 -6.72 11.41 7.37
C GLY A 78 -8.00 10.73 6.82
N HIS A 79 -8.24 10.66 5.51
CA HIS A 79 -9.43 9.99 4.94
C HIS A 79 -9.17 8.70 4.13
N LEU A 80 -10.00 7.66 4.31
CA LEU A 80 -9.91 6.32 3.67
C LEU A 80 -10.98 6.08 2.58
N TYR A 81 -10.60 5.50 1.44
CA TYR A 81 -11.48 5.18 0.29
C TYR A 81 -11.31 3.73 -0.14
N VAL A 82 -12.43 3.02 -0.40
CA VAL A 82 -12.47 1.56 -0.54
C VAL A 82 -13.12 1.12 -1.86
N THR A 83 -12.37 0.54 -2.82
CA THR A 83 -12.97 -0.25 -3.94
C THR A 83 -12.53 -1.71 -3.83
N ALA A 84 -13.34 -2.66 -4.35
CA ALA A 84 -13.10 -4.10 -4.20
C ALA A 84 -13.36 -4.86 -5.52
N ASN A 85 -12.44 -5.73 -5.93
CA ASN A 85 -12.63 -6.66 -7.08
C ASN A 85 -12.96 -8.11 -6.64
N GLN A 86 -12.98 -8.38 -5.32
CA GLN A 86 -13.22 -9.70 -4.71
C GLN A 86 -12.26 -10.80 -5.20
N LEU A 87 -10.97 -10.48 -5.36
CA LEU A 87 -9.95 -11.40 -5.88
C LEU A 87 -9.93 -12.76 -5.16
N HIS A 88 -10.06 -12.77 -3.83
CA HIS A 88 -10.11 -13.99 -3.00
C HIS A 88 -11.29 -14.94 -3.31
N ARG A 89 -12.27 -14.49 -4.10
CA ARG A 89 -13.41 -15.29 -4.55
C ARG A 89 -13.27 -15.81 -5.98
N GLN A 90 -12.22 -15.42 -6.71
CA GLN A 90 -12.03 -15.95 -8.06
C GLN A 90 -11.71 -17.43 -8.01
N GLY A 91 -12.13 -18.17 -9.05
CA GLY A 91 -11.90 -19.60 -9.16
C GLY A 91 -10.44 -20.02 -9.00
N LYS A 92 -9.48 -19.18 -9.45
CA LYS A 92 -8.04 -19.40 -9.24
C LYS A 92 -7.66 -19.59 -7.76
N TYR A 93 -8.37 -18.93 -6.85
CA TYR A 93 -8.13 -18.97 -5.40
C TYR A 93 -9.17 -19.81 -4.64
N ARG A 94 -10.14 -20.42 -5.35
CA ARG A 94 -11.28 -21.18 -4.79
C ARG A 94 -11.49 -22.51 -5.52
N GLY A 95 -10.40 -23.21 -5.83
CA GLY A 95 -10.48 -24.57 -6.40
C GLY A 95 -11.27 -24.66 -7.72
N GLY A 96 -11.21 -23.63 -8.55
CA GLY A 96 -11.89 -23.55 -9.85
C GLY A 96 -13.28 -22.90 -9.82
N LYS A 97 -13.86 -22.64 -8.65
CA LYS A 97 -15.21 -22.06 -8.53
C LYS A 97 -15.17 -20.55 -8.30
N ASP A 98 -15.80 -19.77 -9.17
CA ASP A 98 -15.94 -18.33 -8.97
C ASP A 98 -17.10 -18.01 -8.02
N GLU A 99 -16.79 -17.34 -6.91
CA GLU A 99 -17.73 -16.99 -5.85
C GLU A 99 -17.94 -15.47 -5.73
N ARG A 100 -17.45 -14.68 -6.71
CA ARG A 100 -17.63 -13.22 -6.74
C ARG A 100 -19.12 -12.86 -6.82
N GLN A 101 -19.51 -11.81 -6.12
CA GLN A 101 -20.87 -11.27 -6.11
C GLN A 101 -20.88 -9.85 -6.71
N TYR A 102 -21.74 -9.61 -7.69
CA TYR A 102 -21.88 -8.34 -8.38
C TYR A 102 -23.17 -7.60 -7.95
N PRO A 103 -23.25 -6.26 -8.05
CA PRO A 103 -22.19 -5.35 -8.51
C PRO A 103 -21.09 -5.15 -7.47
N TYR A 104 -19.90 -4.75 -7.92
CA TYR A 104 -18.86 -4.28 -7.01
C TYR A 104 -19.33 -3.01 -6.29
N VAL A 105 -18.94 -2.86 -5.01
CA VAL A 105 -19.34 -1.72 -4.18
C VAL A 105 -18.10 -0.90 -3.82
N LEU A 106 -18.25 0.42 -3.90
CA LEU A 106 -17.29 1.43 -3.42
C LEU A 106 -17.84 2.03 -2.13
N SER A 107 -17.08 1.95 -1.04
CA SER A 107 -17.46 2.46 0.27
C SER A 107 -16.48 3.54 0.76
N ARG A 108 -16.97 4.49 1.55
CA ARG A 108 -16.16 5.57 2.15
C ARG A 108 -16.45 5.68 3.64
N THR A 109 -15.40 5.64 4.46
CA THR A 109 -15.49 5.80 5.91
C THR A 109 -14.44 6.80 6.39
N ARG A 110 -14.82 7.68 7.32
CA ARG A 110 -13.86 8.58 7.98
C ARG A 110 -13.02 7.78 8.97
N ILE A 111 -11.71 8.00 8.99
CA ILE A 111 -10.80 7.43 9.98
C ILE A 111 -10.19 8.57 10.79
N ASP A 112 -9.90 8.33 12.06
CA ASP A 112 -9.30 9.33 12.97
C ASP A 112 -7.77 9.19 12.98
N ALA A 113 -7.15 9.46 11.83
CA ALA A 113 -5.70 9.37 11.64
C ALA A 113 -5.16 10.71 11.14
N GLY A 114 -4.28 11.35 11.91
CA GLY A 114 -3.62 12.61 11.52
C GLY A 114 -2.32 12.38 10.72
N PRO A 115 -1.82 13.43 10.01
CA PRO A 115 -0.53 13.39 9.35
C PRO A 115 0.61 13.06 10.32
N VAL A 116 1.52 12.18 9.89
CA VAL A 116 2.81 11.99 10.56
C VAL A 116 3.68 13.19 10.19
N ASN A 117 3.82 14.13 11.11
CA ASN A 117 4.77 15.23 10.96
C ASN A 117 6.17 14.70 11.22
N LEU A 118 6.96 14.53 10.16
CA LEU A 118 8.40 14.29 10.27
C LEU A 118 9.10 15.64 10.46
N ARG A 119 10.01 15.70 11.44
CA ARG A 119 10.90 16.84 11.73
C ARG A 119 12.15 16.77 10.88
#